data_AF-A0A1Y2VIL8-F1
#
_entry.id   AF-A0A1Y2VIL8-F1
#
_cell.length_a   1.000
_cell.length_b   1.000
_cell.length_c   1.000
_cell.angle_alpha   90.00
_cell.angle_beta   90.00
_cell.angle_gamma   90.00
#
_symmetry.space_group_name_H-M   'P 1'
#
loop_
_entity.id
_entity.type
_entity.pdbx_description
1 polymer ?
#
loop_
_entity_poly.entity_id
_entity_poly.type
_entity_poly.pdbx_seq_one_letter_code
_entity_poly.pdbx_strand_id
1 'polypeptide(L)'
;MRIDDFKPGYPRFTALLSSYEPYFIFRRFDRLRARIILRKQDKLSILEQRLNEVDQKETSLLFLGKSRCDNNPDRLGLLSEIENCLGDYDQFIERTSRTLSYGRAQPRDRESLLNWLSGTGSIARDETAYLAHSHELVSLAPTGDTALSQLETWIEDKLINYGFLQGRFHAASNDRHVFIYSGSFIKQSAKALLLFLITLLLMMPIIVCNIISTLSVRIVIVMASTITYLLILSTLTKSKTMELILAGAT
;
A
#
# COMPACT_ATOMS: atom_id res chain seq x y z
N MET A 1 -14.46 16.39 19.16
CA MET A 1 -15.22 17.30 18.28
C MET A 1 -16.01 16.43 17.33
N ARG A 2 -17.31 16.65 17.19
CA ARG A 2 -18.15 15.86 16.28
C ARG A 2 -17.98 16.43 14.87
N ILE A 3 -18.12 15.59 13.84
CA ILE A 3 -17.99 16.03 12.44
C ILE A 3 -19.04 17.11 12.10
N ASP A 4 -20.19 17.06 12.75
CA ASP A 4 -21.29 18.02 12.59
C ASP A 4 -20.95 19.43 13.08
N ASP A 5 -19.93 19.57 13.95
CA ASP A 5 -19.46 20.86 14.47
C ASP A 5 -18.77 21.70 13.37
N PHE A 6 -18.37 21.08 12.26
CA PHE A 6 -17.70 21.74 11.15
C PHE A 6 -18.69 22.27 10.10
N LYS A 7 -18.34 23.43 9.52
CA LYS A 7 -19.10 24.05 8.43
C LYS A 7 -19.24 23.09 7.24
N PRO A 8 -20.43 23.00 6.60
CA PRO A 8 -20.61 22.22 5.38
C PRO A 8 -19.58 22.55 4.30
N GLY A 9 -19.26 21.57 3.45
CA GLY A 9 -18.25 21.67 2.42
C GLY A 9 -16.92 21.04 2.85
N TYR A 10 -15.82 21.60 2.35
CA TYR A 10 -14.47 21.11 2.66
C TYR A 10 -14.17 20.95 4.16
N PRO A 11 -14.53 21.88 5.06
CA PRO A 11 -14.23 21.72 6.49
C PRO A 11 -14.83 20.45 7.09
N ARG A 12 -16.07 20.12 6.71
CA ARG A 12 -16.75 18.90 7.17
C ARG A 12 -16.20 17.64 6.48
N PHE A 13 -15.87 17.73 5.19
CA PHE A 13 -15.31 16.61 4.45
C PHE A 13 -13.90 16.24 4.94
N THR A 14 -13.03 17.23 5.19
CA THR A 14 -11.70 16.99 5.77
C THR A 14 -11.79 16.52 7.21
N ALA A 15 -12.76 17.01 7.99
CA ALA A 15 -13.05 16.45 9.31
C ALA A 15 -13.42 14.95 9.23
N LEU A 16 -14.26 14.55 8.28
CA LEU A 16 -14.58 13.14 8.03
C LEU A 16 -13.34 12.34 7.63
N LEU A 17 -12.56 12.81 6.65
CA LEU A 17 -11.31 12.15 6.21
C LEU A 17 -10.35 11.94 7.40
N SER A 18 -10.21 12.94 8.27
CA SER A 18 -9.34 12.89 9.44
C SER A 18 -9.88 12.01 10.58
N SER A 19 -11.16 11.67 10.57
CA SER A 19 -11.79 10.89 11.65
C SER A 19 -11.44 9.40 11.60
N TYR A 20 -11.05 8.88 10.44
CA TYR A 20 -10.72 7.48 10.24
C TYR A 20 -9.58 7.34 9.22
N GLU A 21 -8.42 6.83 9.66
CA GLU A 21 -7.21 6.77 8.83
C GLU A 21 -7.43 6.09 7.46
N PRO A 22 -8.18 4.98 7.33
CA PRO A 22 -8.45 4.36 6.03
C PRO A 22 -9.26 5.22 5.05
N TYR A 23 -9.86 6.33 5.49
CA TYR A 23 -10.50 7.30 4.60
C TYR A 23 -9.51 8.23 3.89
N PHE A 24 -8.21 8.20 4.22
CA PHE A 24 -7.17 8.87 3.43
C PHE A 24 -6.94 8.15 2.08
N ILE A 25 -7.97 8.16 1.24
CA ILE A 25 -8.04 7.54 -0.07
C ILE A 25 -7.75 8.60 -1.13
N PHE A 26 -6.68 8.38 -1.88
CA PHE A 26 -6.24 9.29 -2.94
C PHE A 26 -5.85 8.53 -4.20
N ARG A 27 -5.77 9.26 -5.31
CA ARG A 27 -5.34 8.72 -6.60
C ARG A 27 -3.82 8.65 -6.66
N ARG A 28 -3.28 7.50 -7.09
CA ARG A 28 -1.84 7.25 -7.21
C ARG A 28 -1.19 7.90 -8.44
N PHE A 29 -1.99 8.08 -9.50
CA PHE A 29 -1.61 8.69 -10.79
C PHE A 29 -0.49 7.95 -11.55
N ASP A 30 -0.53 6.62 -11.56
CA ASP A 30 0.52 5.75 -12.12
C ASP A 30 0.88 6.10 -13.55
N ARG A 31 -0.13 6.27 -14.41
CA ARG A 31 0.09 6.62 -15.82
C ARG A 31 0.80 7.97 -15.99
N LEU A 32 0.44 8.96 -15.18
CA LEU A 32 1.09 10.28 -15.25
C LEU A 32 2.52 10.21 -14.72
N ARG A 33 2.75 9.49 -13.63
CA ARG A 33 4.10 9.27 -13.08
C ARG A 33 4.99 8.56 -14.08
N ALA A 34 4.52 7.47 -14.69
CA ALA A 34 5.25 6.75 -15.74
C ALA A 34 5.61 7.66 -16.92
N ARG A 35 4.67 8.49 -17.38
CA ARG A 35 4.92 9.46 -18.45
C ARG A 35 6.01 10.47 -18.08
N ILE A 36 6.02 10.95 -16.83
CA ILE A 36 7.04 11.90 -16.35
C ILE A 36 8.40 11.21 -16.25
N ILE A 37 8.48 9.99 -15.72
CA ILE A 37 9.72 9.20 -15.62
C ILE A 37 10.32 9.00 -17.02
N LEU A 38 9.53 8.52 -17.97
CA LEU A 38 9.98 8.27 -19.35
C LEU A 38 10.54 9.54 -20.00
N ARG A 39 9.88 10.70 -19.79
CA ARG A 39 10.36 11.97 -20.33
C ARG A 39 11.68 12.43 -19.69
N LYS A 40 11.86 12.23 -18.38
CA LYS A 40 13.12 12.56 -17.69
C LYS A 40 14.24 11.62 -18.14
N GLN A 41 13.95 10.33 -18.29
CA GLN A 41 14.88 9.32 -18.78
C GLN A 41 15.38 9.65 -20.20
N ASP A 42 14.46 9.96 -21.12
CA ASP A 42 14.82 10.35 -22.49
C ASP A 42 15.71 11.60 -22.53
N LYS A 43 15.40 12.61 -21.70
CA LYS A 43 16.27 13.80 -21.55
C LYS A 43 17.69 13.40 -21.14
N LEU A 44 17.83 12.52 -20.15
CA LEU A 44 19.15 12.04 -19.72
C LEU A 44 19.87 11.27 -20.83
N SER A 45 19.17 10.43 -21.59
CA SER A 45 19.75 9.72 -22.74
C SER A 45 20.28 10.67 -23.82
N ILE A 46 19.57 11.77 -24.11
CA ILE A 46 20.05 12.81 -25.04
C ILE A 46 21.32 13.49 -24.51
N LEU A 47 21.35 13.81 -23.21
CA LEU A 47 22.52 14.45 -22.59
C LEU A 47 23.73 13.51 -22.56
N GLU A 48 23.52 12.24 -22.24
CA GLU A 48 24.53 11.19 -22.29
C GLU A 48 25.11 11.03 -23.70
N GLN A 49 24.25 10.98 -24.72
CA GLN A 49 24.72 10.94 -26.11
C GLN A 49 25.58 12.16 -26.45
N ARG A 50 25.14 13.37 -26.09
CA ARG A 50 25.91 14.60 -26.33
C ARG A 50 27.24 14.61 -25.59
N LEU A 51 27.29 14.10 -24.36
CA LEU A 51 28.54 13.97 -23.60
C LEU A 51 29.50 13.03 -24.32
N ASN A 52 29.03 11.85 -24.75
CA ASN A 52 29.82 10.90 -25.52
C ASN A 52 30.37 11.51 -26.82
N GLU A 53 29.57 12.32 -27.52
CA GLU A 53 30.01 13.03 -28.73
C GLU A 53 31.11 14.06 -28.43
N VAL A 54 31.04 14.78 -27.30
CA VAL A 54 32.09 15.72 -26.87
C VAL A 54 33.36 14.97 -26.50
N ASP A 55 33.25 13.83 -25.83
CA ASP A 55 34.39 13.00 -25.44
C ASP A 55 35.10 12.39 -26.66
N GLN A 56 34.33 11.94 -27.67
CA GLN A 56 34.90 11.43 -28.92
C GLN A 56 35.62 12.50 -29.75
N LYS A 57 35.18 13.75 -29.67
CA LYS A 57 35.78 14.88 -30.40
C LYS A 57 36.95 15.52 -29.65
N GLU A 58 37.21 15.10 -28.41
CA GLU A 58 38.30 15.65 -27.60
C GLU A 58 39.66 15.27 -28.17
N THR A 59 40.49 16.28 -28.41
CA THR A 59 41.85 16.10 -28.94
C THR A 59 42.88 15.98 -27.81
N SER A 60 42.59 16.54 -26.64
CA SER A 60 43.46 16.49 -25.46
C SER A 60 43.21 15.22 -24.65
N LEU A 61 44.05 14.20 -24.84
CA LEU A 61 44.04 13.00 -23.99
C LEU A 61 44.23 13.31 -22.50
N LEU A 62 44.90 14.41 -22.17
CA LEU A 62 45.10 14.83 -20.78
C LEU A 62 43.78 15.25 -20.13
N PHE A 63 42.86 15.88 -20.88
CA PHE A 63 41.56 16.28 -20.35
C PHE A 63 40.69 15.06 -20.03
N LEU A 64 40.70 14.05 -20.91
CA LEU A 64 40.00 12.78 -20.68
C LEU A 64 40.62 11.96 -19.54
N GLY A 65 41.94 11.95 -19.43
CA GLY A 65 42.66 11.12 -18.45
C GLY A 65 42.82 11.74 -17.06
N LYS A 66 42.57 13.05 -16.91
CA LYS A 66 42.79 13.76 -15.64
C LYS A 66 41.79 14.90 -15.45
N SER A 67 40.72 14.63 -14.71
CA SER A 67 39.65 15.60 -14.40
C SER A 67 40.16 16.92 -13.80
N ARG A 68 41.20 16.90 -12.96
CA ARG A 68 41.82 18.12 -12.39
C ARG A 68 42.42 19.06 -13.45
N CYS A 69 42.70 18.55 -14.64
CA CYS A 69 43.26 19.29 -15.76
C CYS A 69 42.24 19.48 -16.89
N ASP A 70 41.01 18.98 -16.73
CA ASP A 70 39.96 19.16 -17.71
C ASP A 70 39.44 20.59 -17.65
N ASN A 71 39.51 21.28 -18.77
CA ASN A 71 39.03 22.64 -18.94
C ASN A 71 38.14 22.77 -20.19
N ASN A 72 37.57 21.65 -20.66
CA ASN A 72 36.63 21.68 -21.78
C ASN A 72 35.28 22.25 -21.29
N PRO A 73 34.89 23.47 -21.72
CA PRO A 73 33.71 24.13 -21.18
C PRO A 73 32.41 23.41 -21.57
N ASP A 74 32.39 22.78 -22.75
CA ASP A 74 31.21 22.05 -23.23
C ASP A 74 30.99 20.77 -22.42
N ARG A 75 32.06 20.02 -22.13
CA ARG A 75 31.98 18.84 -21.28
C ARG A 75 31.54 19.20 -19.86
N LEU A 76 32.18 20.20 -19.25
CA LEU A 76 31.88 20.63 -17.89
C LEU A 76 30.44 21.15 -17.77
N GLY A 77 29.96 21.90 -18.76
CA GLY A 77 28.57 22.36 -18.83
C GLY A 77 27.57 21.20 -18.94
N LEU A 78 27.84 20.23 -19.81
CA LEU A 78 27.01 19.01 -19.94
C LEU A 78 26.99 18.18 -18.66
N LEU A 79 28.14 17.98 -18.02
CA LEU A 79 28.23 17.25 -16.76
C LEU A 79 27.42 17.92 -15.65
N SER A 80 27.45 19.25 -15.55
CA SER A 80 26.63 19.98 -14.59
C SER A 80 25.13 19.89 -14.92
N GLU A 81 24.73 19.95 -16.20
CA GLU A 81 23.33 19.74 -16.57
C GLU A 81 22.86 18.31 -16.26
N ILE A 82 23.70 17.31 -16.52
CA ILE A 82 23.43 15.91 -16.21
C ILE A 82 23.26 15.72 -14.71
N GLU A 83 24.16 16.24 -13.87
CA GLU A 83 24.07 16.16 -12.41
C GLU A 83 22.71 16.68 -11.90
N ASN A 84 22.29 17.84 -12.39
CA ASN A 84 20.99 18.43 -12.04
C ASN A 84 19.80 17.57 -12.51
N CYS A 85 19.84 17.09 -13.75
CA CYS A 85 18.77 16.26 -14.31
C CYS A 85 18.67 14.90 -13.62
N LEU A 86 19.82 14.32 -13.27
CA LEU A 86 19.91 13.03 -12.60
C LEU A 86 19.35 13.12 -11.18
N GLY A 87 19.69 14.18 -10.44
CA GLY A 87 19.13 14.42 -9.11
C GLY A 87 17.59 14.55 -9.11
N ASP A 88 17.02 15.25 -10.08
CA ASP A 88 15.55 15.37 -10.23
C ASP A 88 14.90 14.05 -10.69
N TYR A 89 15.57 13.28 -11.55
CA TYR A 89 15.13 11.95 -11.96
C TYR A 89 15.09 10.97 -10.78
N ASP A 90 16.18 10.87 -10.03
CA ASP A 90 16.33 9.95 -8.89
C ASP A 90 15.32 10.28 -7.79
N GLN A 91 15.19 11.57 -7.45
CA GLN A 91 14.20 12.03 -6.48
C GLN A 91 12.76 11.69 -6.92
N PHE A 92 12.46 11.81 -8.22
CA PHE A 92 11.13 11.49 -8.73
C PHE A 92 10.85 9.98 -8.75
N ILE A 93 11.86 9.15 -9.05
CA ILE A 93 11.78 7.70 -8.96
C ILE A 93 11.54 7.27 -7.52
N GLU A 94 12.31 7.81 -6.57
CA GLU A 94 12.16 7.45 -5.16
C GLU A 94 10.75 7.77 -4.65
N ARG A 95 10.26 8.98 -4.93
CA ARG A 95 8.88 9.38 -4.61
C ARG A 95 7.85 8.47 -5.27
N THR A 96 8.08 8.05 -6.51
CA THR A 96 7.18 7.16 -7.24
C THR A 96 7.20 5.75 -6.66
N SER A 97 8.37 5.21 -6.32
CA SER A 97 8.53 3.92 -5.65
C SER A 97 7.77 3.88 -4.33
N ARG A 98 7.96 4.89 -3.46
CA ARG A 98 7.19 5.06 -2.22
C ARG A 98 5.68 5.17 -2.46
N THR A 99 5.28 5.79 -3.56
CA THR A 99 3.85 5.91 -3.92
C THR A 99 3.28 4.57 -4.40
N LEU A 100 4.06 3.78 -5.12
CA LEU A 100 3.68 2.44 -5.59
C LEU A 100 3.61 1.42 -4.44
N SER A 101 4.37 1.63 -3.36
CA SER A 101 4.33 0.76 -2.17
C SER A 101 3.09 0.96 -1.29
N TYR A 102 2.27 1.99 -1.51
CA TYR A 102 1.03 2.16 -0.76
C TYR A 102 0.02 1.05 -1.07
N GLY A 103 -0.69 0.62 -0.03
CA GLY A 103 -1.76 -0.36 -0.14
C GLY A 103 -2.93 0.15 -0.97
N ARG A 104 -3.58 -0.78 -1.67
CA ARG A 104 -4.82 -0.48 -2.41
C ARG A 104 -5.91 -0.04 -1.44
N ALA A 105 -6.68 0.98 -1.81
CA ALA A 105 -7.83 1.40 -1.02
C ALA A 105 -8.89 0.30 -0.98
N GLN A 106 -9.46 0.04 0.20
CA GLN A 106 -10.48 -0.99 0.34
C GLN A 106 -11.79 -0.52 -0.33
N PRO A 107 -12.51 -1.41 -1.05
CA PRO A 107 -13.78 -1.06 -1.67
C PRO A 107 -14.82 -0.52 -0.67
N ARG A 108 -14.83 -1.06 0.56
CA ARG A 108 -15.75 -0.68 1.63
C ARG A 108 -15.59 0.79 2.07
N ASP A 109 -14.34 1.24 2.21
CA ASP A 109 -14.02 2.58 2.70
C ASP A 109 -14.37 3.61 1.62
N ARG A 110 -14.05 3.27 0.36
CA ARG A 110 -14.46 4.03 -0.82
C ARG A 110 -15.99 4.16 -0.92
N GLU A 111 -16.72 3.08 -0.76
CA GLU A 111 -18.19 3.07 -0.84
C GLU A 111 -18.81 3.90 0.29
N SER A 112 -18.25 3.82 1.50
CA SER A 112 -18.67 4.65 2.63
C SER A 112 -18.50 6.14 2.35
N LEU A 113 -17.38 6.55 1.76
CA LEU A 113 -17.16 7.94 1.34
C LEU A 113 -18.13 8.38 0.23
N LEU A 114 -18.37 7.52 -0.76
CA LEU A 114 -19.33 7.82 -1.85
C LEU A 114 -20.75 7.97 -1.32
N ASN A 115 -21.18 7.10 -0.41
CA ASN A 115 -22.49 7.19 0.25
C ASN A 115 -22.62 8.50 1.02
N TRP A 116 -21.60 8.86 1.81
CA TRP A 116 -21.57 10.13 2.53
C TRP A 116 -21.68 11.35 1.60
N LEU A 117 -20.88 11.35 0.52
CA LEU A 117 -20.87 12.44 -0.47
C LEU A 117 -22.22 12.56 -1.19
N SER A 118 -22.85 11.43 -1.51
CA SER A 118 -24.18 11.41 -2.15
C SER A 118 -25.29 11.91 -1.23
N GLY A 119 -25.21 11.62 0.08
CA GLY A 119 -26.20 12.03 1.07
C GLY A 119 -26.03 13.48 1.55
N THR A 120 -24.79 13.96 1.66
CA THR A 120 -24.50 15.31 2.18
C THR A 120 -24.47 16.37 1.07
N GLY A 121 -24.08 15.99 -0.15
CA GLY A 121 -24.03 16.89 -1.32
C GLY A 121 -23.12 18.12 -1.13
N SER A 122 -22.06 18.00 -0.34
CA SER A 122 -21.28 19.15 0.17
C SER A 122 -20.06 19.53 -0.67
N ILE A 123 -19.60 18.66 -1.58
CA ILE A 123 -18.42 18.87 -2.43
C ILE A 123 -18.83 18.77 -3.90
N ALA A 124 -18.18 19.54 -4.77
CA ALA A 124 -18.47 19.50 -6.20
C ALA A 124 -18.22 18.08 -6.78
N ARG A 125 -19.05 17.70 -7.75
CA ARG A 125 -18.93 16.37 -8.41
C ARG A 125 -17.59 16.20 -9.13
N ASP A 126 -17.08 17.28 -9.72
CA ASP A 126 -15.79 17.27 -10.41
C ASP A 126 -14.62 17.00 -9.46
N GLU A 127 -14.70 17.49 -8.22
CA GLU A 127 -13.67 17.29 -7.19
C GLU A 127 -13.71 15.88 -6.60
N THR A 128 -14.88 15.21 -6.62
CA THR A 128 -15.07 13.86 -6.09
C THR A 128 -14.98 12.76 -7.15
N ALA A 129 -14.88 13.14 -8.43
CA ALA A 129 -14.77 12.24 -9.57
C ALA A 129 -13.57 11.28 -9.50
N TYR A 130 -12.52 11.63 -8.74
CA TYR A 130 -11.38 10.75 -8.54
C TYR A 130 -11.78 9.42 -7.86
N LEU A 131 -12.81 9.42 -7.00
CA LEU A 131 -13.32 8.21 -6.33
C LEU A 131 -13.92 7.20 -7.31
N ALA A 132 -14.21 7.58 -8.56
CA ALA A 132 -14.63 6.65 -9.60
C ALA A 132 -13.48 5.75 -10.08
N HIS A 133 -12.22 6.14 -9.90
CA HIS A 133 -11.04 5.46 -10.44
C HIS A 133 -10.53 4.31 -9.55
N SER A 134 -11.37 3.30 -9.29
CA SER A 134 -11.13 2.22 -8.31
C SER A 134 -9.82 1.42 -8.43
N HIS A 135 -9.15 1.48 -9.58
CA HIS A 135 -7.87 0.80 -9.82
C HIS A 135 -6.65 1.65 -9.44
N GLU A 136 -6.81 2.98 -9.36
CA GLU A 136 -5.72 3.92 -9.02
C GLU A 136 -5.86 4.48 -7.61
N LEU A 137 -6.85 4.05 -6.83
CA LEU A 137 -7.06 4.51 -5.46
C LEU A 137 -6.16 3.73 -4.47
N VAL A 138 -5.42 4.48 -3.68
CA VAL A 138 -4.58 3.98 -2.60
C VAL A 138 -4.99 4.59 -1.27
N SER A 139 -4.80 3.81 -0.20
CA SER A 139 -4.94 4.30 1.16
C SER A 139 -3.57 4.71 1.70
N LEU A 140 -3.47 5.91 2.26
CA LEU A 140 -2.27 6.38 2.95
C LEU A 140 -2.18 5.85 4.40
N ALA A 141 -3.22 5.16 4.88
CA ALA A 141 -3.18 4.54 6.19
C ALA A 141 -2.06 3.48 6.23
N PRO A 142 -1.25 3.44 7.31
CA PRO A 142 -0.20 2.43 7.45
C PRO A 142 -0.83 1.03 7.45
N THR A 143 -0.63 0.29 6.37
CA THR A 143 -0.93 -1.13 6.31
C THR A 143 0.11 -1.87 7.12
N GLY A 144 -0.19 -2.15 8.39
CA GLY A 144 0.62 -3.09 9.18
C GLY A 144 0.61 -4.49 8.56
N ASP A 145 1.73 -5.21 8.67
CA ASP A 145 1.97 -6.61 8.27
C ASP A 145 1.06 -7.13 7.15
N THR A 146 1.51 -7.01 5.90
CA THR A 146 0.71 -7.18 4.67
C THR A 146 -0.08 -8.50 4.62
N ALA A 147 0.48 -9.61 5.11
CA ALA A 147 -0.20 -10.90 5.13
C ALA A 147 -1.19 -11.06 6.30
N LEU A 148 -0.83 -10.56 7.49
CA LEU A 148 -1.71 -10.64 8.66
C LEU A 148 -2.91 -9.72 8.48
N SER A 149 -2.69 -8.51 7.97
CA SER A 149 -3.76 -7.54 7.68
C SER A 149 -4.66 -7.98 6.54
N GLN A 150 -4.14 -8.66 5.50
CA GLN A 150 -4.98 -9.26 4.46
C GLN A 150 -5.88 -10.37 5.02
N LEU A 151 -5.34 -11.22 5.90
CA LEU A 151 -6.11 -12.26 6.56
C LEU A 151 -7.13 -11.67 7.55
N GLU A 152 -6.73 -10.67 8.33
CA GLU A 152 -7.63 -9.90 9.20
C GLU A 152 -8.76 -9.29 8.38
N THR A 153 -8.46 -8.60 7.26
CA THR A 153 -9.48 -7.99 6.39
C THR A 153 -10.42 -9.04 5.79
N TRP A 154 -9.90 -10.18 5.34
CA TRP A 154 -10.73 -11.27 4.82
C TRP A 154 -11.66 -11.85 5.90
N ILE A 155 -11.16 -12.02 7.13
CA ILE A 155 -11.95 -12.46 8.27
C ILE A 155 -13.00 -11.41 8.64
N GLU A 156 -12.65 -10.13 8.65
CA GLU A 156 -13.57 -9.01 8.89
C GLU A 156 -14.72 -9.03 7.88
N ASP A 157 -14.40 -9.09 6.59
CA ASP A 157 -15.40 -9.10 5.52
C ASP A 157 -16.33 -10.32 5.64
N LYS A 158 -15.78 -11.49 5.99
CA LYS A 158 -16.58 -12.72 6.16
C LYS A 158 -17.47 -12.65 7.40
N LEU A 159 -16.98 -12.11 8.52
CA LEU A 159 -17.72 -12.00 9.77
C LEU A 159 -18.86 -10.98 9.68
N ILE A 160 -18.66 -9.91 8.90
CA ILE A 160 -19.69 -8.92 8.59
C ILE A 160 -20.74 -9.49 7.64
N ASN A 161 -20.32 -10.19 6.57
CA ASN A 161 -21.22 -10.78 5.58
C ASN A 161 -22.10 -11.92 6.17
N TYR A 162 -21.61 -12.64 7.18
CA TYR A 162 -22.40 -13.64 7.92
C TYR A 162 -23.39 -13.04 8.94
N GLY A 163 -23.52 -11.71 9.02
CA GLY A 163 -24.52 -11.04 9.85
C GLY A 163 -24.22 -11.04 11.35
N PHE A 164 -23.11 -11.63 11.80
CA PHE A 164 -22.79 -11.78 13.24
C PHE A 164 -22.56 -10.43 13.94
N LEU A 165 -22.10 -9.42 13.21
CA LEU A 165 -21.80 -8.10 13.76
C LEU A 165 -22.81 -7.02 13.34
N GLN A 166 -23.74 -7.32 12.42
CA GLN A 166 -24.63 -6.34 11.78
C GLN A 166 -25.51 -5.56 12.78
N GLY A 167 -25.81 -6.15 13.94
CA GLY A 167 -26.64 -5.56 14.99
C GLY A 167 -25.96 -4.62 15.98
N ARG A 168 -24.63 -4.42 15.94
CA ARG A 168 -23.91 -3.56 16.92
C ARG A 168 -23.31 -2.27 16.33
N PHE A 169 -23.59 -1.96 15.07
CA PHE A 169 -22.95 -0.88 14.29
C PHE A 169 -23.51 0.54 14.50
N HIS A 170 -24.32 0.78 15.54
CA HIS A 170 -25.14 2.00 15.63
C HIS A 170 -24.59 3.18 16.44
N ALA A 171 -23.32 3.19 16.86
CA ALA A 171 -22.91 4.08 17.97
C ALA A 171 -21.95 5.24 17.65
N ALA A 172 -21.81 5.73 16.41
CA ALA A 172 -20.85 6.82 16.13
C ALA A 172 -21.34 8.01 15.28
N SER A 173 -22.59 8.04 14.79
CA SER A 173 -23.15 9.27 14.20
C SER A 173 -24.68 9.25 14.20
N ASN A 174 -25.30 10.44 14.32
CA ASN A 174 -26.76 10.63 14.25
C ASN A 174 -27.25 10.82 12.80
N ASP A 175 -26.34 10.72 11.83
CA ASP A 175 -26.65 10.83 10.40
C ASP A 175 -26.75 9.44 9.77
N ARG A 176 -27.89 9.18 9.13
CA ARG A 176 -28.36 7.86 8.66
C ARG A 176 -27.54 7.30 7.49
N HIS A 177 -26.63 8.09 6.92
CA HIS A 177 -25.83 7.74 5.75
C HIS A 177 -24.33 7.60 6.01
N VAL A 178 -23.89 7.59 7.27
CA VAL A 178 -22.46 7.60 7.63
C VAL A 178 -22.11 6.43 8.54
N PHE A 179 -21.51 5.39 7.97
CA PHE A 179 -20.97 4.26 8.72
C PHE A 179 -19.55 4.59 9.20
N ILE A 180 -19.44 5.38 10.28
CA ILE A 180 -18.15 5.57 10.97
C ILE A 180 -17.87 4.30 11.75
N TYR A 181 -16.97 3.49 11.20
CA TYR A 181 -16.57 2.23 11.79
C TYR A 181 -15.59 2.46 12.94
N SER A 182 -16.01 2.19 14.17
CA SER A 182 -15.11 2.11 15.34
C SER A 182 -14.22 0.86 15.20
N GLY A 183 -13.17 0.97 14.38
CA GLY A 183 -12.32 -0.15 13.95
C GLY A 183 -11.47 -0.83 15.03
N SER A 184 -11.42 -0.32 16.26
CA SER A 184 -10.61 -0.92 17.33
C SER A 184 -11.17 -2.28 17.77
N PHE A 185 -12.49 -2.40 17.96
CA PHE A 185 -13.09 -3.63 18.46
C PHE A 185 -13.09 -4.76 17.42
N ILE A 186 -13.19 -4.42 16.14
CA ILE A 186 -13.26 -5.44 15.09
C ILE A 186 -11.88 -5.90 14.70
N LYS A 187 -10.88 -5.01 14.66
CA LYS A 187 -9.48 -5.42 14.58
C LYS A 187 -9.09 -6.32 15.76
N GLN A 188 -9.52 -5.97 16.97
CA GLN A 188 -9.28 -6.81 18.16
C GLN A 188 -10.02 -8.15 18.10
N SER A 189 -11.25 -8.17 17.59
CA SER A 189 -12.03 -9.40 17.42
C SER A 189 -11.49 -10.29 16.31
N ALA A 190 -11.06 -9.73 15.18
CA ALA A 190 -10.40 -10.44 14.09
C ALA A 190 -9.07 -11.05 14.56
N LYS A 191 -8.29 -10.29 15.33
CA LYS A 191 -7.04 -10.77 15.94
C LYS A 191 -7.30 -11.90 16.94
N ALA A 192 -8.33 -11.78 17.78
CA ALA A 192 -8.72 -12.84 18.72
C ALA A 192 -9.22 -14.10 18.01
N LEU A 193 -10.05 -13.94 16.97
CA LEU A 193 -10.56 -15.05 16.15
C LEU A 193 -9.42 -15.74 15.38
N LEU A 194 -8.45 -14.98 14.89
CA LEU A 194 -7.28 -15.50 14.22
C LEU A 194 -6.40 -16.33 15.18
N LEU A 195 -6.11 -15.78 16.36
CA LEU A 195 -5.38 -16.52 17.40
C LEU A 195 -6.13 -17.80 17.79
N PHE A 196 -7.45 -17.73 17.91
CA PHE A 196 -8.30 -18.89 18.19
C PHE A 196 -8.26 -19.93 17.07
N LEU A 197 -8.24 -19.52 15.80
CA LEU A 197 -8.14 -20.44 14.67
C LEU A 197 -6.76 -21.14 14.63
N ILE A 198 -5.68 -20.41 14.92
CA ILE A 198 -4.33 -20.96 15.00
C ILE A 198 -4.24 -21.97 16.15
N THR A 199 -4.78 -21.66 17.32
CA THR A 199 -4.78 -22.59 18.46
C THR A 199 -5.63 -23.82 18.18
N LEU A 200 -6.80 -23.65 17.54
CA LEU A 200 -7.64 -24.78 17.11
C LEU A 200 -6.91 -25.67 16.11
N LEU A 201 -6.22 -25.09 15.13
CA LEU A 201 -5.43 -25.82 14.14
C LEU A 201 -4.28 -26.63 14.79
N LEU A 202 -3.66 -26.10 15.84
CA LEU A 202 -2.61 -26.79 16.59
C LEU A 202 -3.16 -27.87 17.54
N MET A 203 -4.36 -27.67 18.10
CA MET A 203 -4.97 -28.58 19.07
C MET A 203 -5.80 -29.70 18.42
N MET A 204 -6.41 -29.45 17.26
CA MET A 204 -7.22 -30.44 16.52
C MET A 204 -6.49 -31.77 16.25
N PRO A 205 -5.23 -31.79 15.79
CA PRO A 205 -4.49 -33.03 15.54
C PRO A 205 -4.28 -33.85 16.81
N ILE A 206 -4.05 -33.17 17.93
CA ILE A 206 -3.83 -33.79 19.25
C ILE A 206 -5.14 -34.43 19.75
N ILE A 207 -6.26 -33.71 19.64
CA ILE A 207 -7.58 -34.19 20.07
C ILE A 207 -8.04 -35.38 19.21
N VAL A 208 -7.88 -35.30 17.88
CA VAL A 208 -8.30 -36.37 16.96
C VAL A 208 -7.44 -37.62 17.12
N CYS A 209 -6.14 -37.48 17.36
CA CYS A 209 -5.26 -38.60 17.68
C CYS A 209 -5.64 -39.30 18.99
N ASN A 210 -6.23 -38.59 19.95
CA ASN A 210 -6.69 -39.17 21.20
C ASN A 210 -7.94 -40.05 21.01
N ILE A 211 -8.84 -39.69 20.09
CA ILE A 211 -10.11 -40.39 19.86
C ILE A 211 -9.92 -41.63 18.97
N ILE A 212 -9.06 -41.57 17.97
CA ILE A 212 -8.89 -42.64 16.99
C ILE A 212 -7.81 -43.61 17.49
N SER A 213 -8.09 -44.90 17.66
CA SER A 213 -7.11 -45.89 18.16
C SER A 213 -6.20 -46.50 17.07
N THR A 214 -6.52 -46.30 15.78
CA THR A 214 -5.78 -46.91 14.66
C THR A 214 -4.52 -46.12 14.30
N LEU A 215 -3.36 -46.78 14.38
CA LEU A 215 -2.04 -46.17 14.16
C LEU A 215 -1.89 -45.52 12.77
N SER A 216 -2.32 -46.19 11.70
CA SER A 216 -2.16 -45.69 10.33
C SER A 216 -2.93 -44.39 10.08
N VAL A 217 -4.15 -44.28 10.62
CA VAL A 217 -4.98 -43.08 10.48
C VAL A 217 -4.39 -41.89 11.25
N ARG A 218 -3.80 -42.14 12.44
CA ARG A 218 -3.11 -41.10 13.21
C ARG A 218 -1.96 -40.48 12.42
N ILE A 219 -1.13 -41.31 11.77
CA ILE A 219 0.02 -40.83 11.00
C ILE A 219 -0.45 -39.97 9.81
N VAL A 220 -1.48 -40.41 9.08
CA VAL A 220 -2.01 -39.64 7.93
C VAL A 220 -2.57 -38.28 8.38
N ILE A 221 -3.29 -38.23 9.50
CA ILE A 221 -3.86 -36.99 10.02
C ILE A 221 -2.76 -36.03 10.51
N VAL A 222 -1.76 -36.53 11.22
CA VAL A 222 -0.61 -35.71 11.65
C VAL A 222 0.13 -35.16 10.45
N MET A 223 0.41 -35.97 9.43
CA MET A 223 1.06 -35.54 8.18
C MET A 223 0.25 -34.47 7.45
N ALA A 224 -1.07 -34.66 7.30
CA ALA A 224 -1.94 -33.67 6.65
C ALA A 224 -1.97 -32.34 7.42
N SER A 225 -2.01 -32.41 8.76
CA SER A 225 -2.01 -31.21 9.59
C SER A 225 -0.66 -30.49 9.58
N THR A 226 0.46 -31.20 9.60
CA THR A 226 1.79 -30.58 9.54
C THR A 226 2.04 -29.94 8.18
N ILE A 227 1.61 -30.58 7.08
CA ILE A 227 1.66 -29.99 5.74
C ILE A 227 0.82 -28.71 5.69
N THR A 228 -0.40 -28.73 6.22
CA THR A 228 -1.27 -27.54 6.25
C THR A 228 -0.64 -26.41 7.07
N TYR A 229 -0.07 -26.73 8.24
CA TYR A 229 0.65 -25.76 9.06
C TYR A 229 1.87 -25.17 8.34
N LEU A 230 2.68 -26.00 7.69
CA LEU A 230 3.86 -25.56 6.93
C LEU A 230 3.48 -24.70 5.73
N LEU A 231 2.38 -25.00 5.04
CA LEU A 231 1.87 -24.16 3.95
C LEU A 231 1.46 -22.78 4.46
N ILE A 232 0.69 -22.71 5.56
CA ILE A 232 0.30 -21.44 6.19
C ILE A 232 1.55 -20.67 6.63
N LEU A 233 2.49 -21.34 7.31
CA LEU A 233 3.74 -20.73 7.76
C LEU A 233 4.59 -20.24 6.59
N SER A 234 4.67 -20.98 5.48
CA SER A 234 5.41 -20.58 4.27
C SER A 234 4.83 -19.33 3.62
N THR A 235 3.50 -19.21 3.53
CA THR A 235 2.86 -18.01 3.01
C THR A 235 3.10 -16.78 3.88
N LEU A 236 3.01 -16.93 5.21
CA LEU A 236 3.32 -15.87 6.16
C LEU A 236 4.82 -15.48 6.15
N THR A 237 5.71 -16.47 6.02
CA THR A 237 7.16 -16.24 6.01
C THR A 237 7.60 -15.56 4.71
N LYS A 238 7.06 -15.95 3.54
CA LYS A 238 7.34 -15.26 2.26
C LYS A 238 7.00 -13.77 2.34
N SER A 239 5.90 -13.40 3.00
CA SER A 239 5.54 -12.00 3.23
C SER A 239 6.61 -11.29 4.07
N LYS A 240 7.05 -11.90 5.17
CA LYS A 240 8.10 -11.32 6.03
C LYS A 240 9.47 -11.24 5.36
N THR A 241 9.86 -12.24 4.57
CA THR A 241 11.14 -12.23 3.85
C THR A 241 11.15 -11.18 2.73
N MET A 242 10.02 -10.98 2.03
CA MET A 242 9.90 -9.91 1.03
C MET A 242 10.01 -8.51 1.68
N GLU A 243 9.40 -8.33 2.86
CA GLU A 243 9.51 -7.08 3.63
C GLU A 243 10.94 -6.86 4.17
N LEU A 244 11.63 -7.90 4.63
CA LEU A 244 13.02 -7.80 5.11
C LEU A 244 14.01 -7.48 3.99
N ILE A 245 13.81 -8.06 2.80
CA ILE A 245 14.62 -7.76 1.61
C ILE A 245 14.39 -6.32 1.15
N LEU A 246 13.14 -5.84 1.21
CA LEU A 246 12.82 -4.45 0.87
C LEU A 246 13.38 -3.46 1.90
N ALA A 247 13.39 -3.82 3.18
CA ALA A 247 13.95 -3.00 4.26
C ALA A 247 15.49 -3.02 4.34
N GLY A 248 16.14 -4.07 3.83
CA GLY A 248 17.60 -4.17 3.76
C GLY A 248 18.24 -3.59 2.49
N ALA A 249 17.41 -3.19 1.51
CA ALA A 249 17.84 -2.58 0.26
C ALA A 249 17.84 -1.03 0.28
N THR A 250 17.60 -0.44 1.45
CA THR A 250 17.78 1.00 1.74
C THR A 250 18.99 1.20 2.65
#